data_AF-A0A914EQ08-F1
#
_entry.id   AF-A0A914EQ08-F1
#
_cell.length_a   1.000
_cell.length_b   1.000
_cell.length_c   1.000
_cell.angle_alpha   90.00
_cell.angle_beta   90.00
_cell.angle_gamma   90.00
#
_symmetry.space_group_name_H-M   'P 1'
#
loop_
_entity.id
_entity.type
_entity.pdbx_description
1 polymer ?
#
loop_
_entity_poly.entity_id
_entity_poly.type
_entity_poly.pdbx_seq_one_letter_code
_entity_poly.pdbx_strand_id
1 'polypeptide(L)'
;MGIWLYIFNHKEWEHWYKDNCSAKTVVEWNAEGEPNIPIGIIYITIGALCEVFYIPFMIVMARKEFIQHSCYKFMFLMGIIDMFVLPFNAIAGGIQAILGYHYCAYPILYFFIGVIPS
;
A
#
# COMPACT_ATOMS: atom_id res chain seq x y z
N MET A 1 -13.12 -0.36 7.71
CA MET A 1 -13.58 -0.87 9.03
C MET A 1 -12.47 -0.88 10.08
N GLY A 2 -11.22 -1.17 9.72
CA GLY A 2 -10.09 -1.18 10.67
C GLY A 2 -9.78 0.16 11.36
N ILE A 3 -9.72 1.28 10.62
CA ILE A 3 -9.35 2.61 11.17
C ILE A 3 -10.26 3.06 12.32
N TRP A 4 -11.56 2.75 12.24
CA TRP A 4 -12.51 3.06 13.29
C TRP A 4 -12.23 2.29 14.59
N LEU A 5 -11.93 0.99 14.48
CA LEU A 5 -11.51 0.16 15.62
C LEU A 5 -10.22 0.69 16.25
N TYR A 6 -9.21 1.05 15.44
CA TYR A 6 -7.95 1.58 15.96
C TYR A 6 -8.13 2.89 16.76
N ILE A 7 -8.94 3.82 16.25
CA ILE A 7 -9.14 5.15 16.85
C ILE A 7 -10.11 5.13 18.03
N PHE A 8 -11.26 4.46 17.88
CA PHE A 8 -12.35 4.53 18.86
C PHE A 8 -12.41 3.32 19.80
N ASN A 9 -11.81 2.18 19.43
CA ASN A 9 -11.81 0.97 20.26
C ASN A 9 -10.45 0.26 20.29
N HIS A 10 -9.43 0.99 20.72
CA HIS A 10 -8.03 0.53 20.72
C HIS A 10 -7.83 -0.82 21.45
N LYS A 11 -8.58 -1.07 22.53
CA LYS A 11 -8.51 -2.33 23.29
C LYS A 11 -8.96 -3.55 22.46
N GLU A 12 -9.96 -3.37 21.61
CA GLU A 12 -10.44 -4.44 20.73
C GLU A 12 -9.45 -4.69 19.58
N TRP A 13 -8.81 -3.64 19.06
CA TRP A 13 -7.73 -3.77 18.06
C TRP A 13 -6.52 -4.50 18.64
N GLU A 14 -6.10 -4.16 19.86
CA GLU A 14 -5.02 -4.85 20.57
C GLU A 14 -5.34 -6.32 20.81
N HIS A 15 -6.60 -6.65 21.17
CA HIS A 15 -7.04 -8.03 21.37
C HIS A 15 -6.96 -8.83 20.05
N TRP A 16 -7.52 -8.30 18.95
CA TRP A 16 -7.43 -8.93 17.64
C TRP A 16 -5.99 -9.16 17.17
N TYR A 17 -5.11 -8.19 17.39
CA TYR A 17 -3.68 -8.34 17.08
C TYR A 17 -3.02 -9.39 17.97
N LYS A 18 -3.22 -9.31 19.28
CA LYS A 18 -2.58 -10.19 20.26
C LYS A 18 -3.04 -11.64 20.12
N ASP A 19 -4.32 -11.88 19.82
CA ASP A 19 -4.81 -13.24 19.59
C ASP A 19 -4.18 -13.90 18.37
N ASN A 20 -3.99 -13.15 17.28
CA ASN A 20 -3.42 -13.70 16.04
C ASN A 20 -1.89 -13.76 16.04
N CYS A 21 -1.22 -12.89 16.80
CA CYS A 21 0.24 -12.72 16.77
C CYS A 21 0.96 -13.10 18.08
N SER A 22 0.27 -13.65 19.08
CA SER A 22 0.85 -14.02 20.39
C SER A 22 1.81 -15.21 20.38
N ALA A 23 1.90 -15.94 19.27
CA ALA A 23 2.70 -17.17 19.21
C ALA A 23 4.22 -16.93 19.30
N LYS A 24 4.72 -15.77 18.86
CA LYS A 24 6.15 -15.45 18.74
C LYS A 24 6.42 -13.98 19.04
N THR A 25 7.65 -13.67 19.41
CA THR A 25 8.15 -12.29 19.55
C THR A 25 8.39 -11.64 18.18
N VAL A 26 8.50 -10.31 18.13
CA VAL A 26 8.79 -9.56 16.88
C VAL A 26 10.07 -10.05 16.18
N VAL A 27 11.10 -10.41 16.95
CA VAL A 27 12.37 -10.92 16.41
C VAL A 27 12.19 -12.29 15.78
N GLU A 28 11.43 -13.17 16.43
CA GLU A 28 11.12 -14.50 15.91
C GLU A 28 10.22 -14.44 14.68
N TRP A 29 9.23 -13.55 14.65
CA TRP A 29 8.41 -13.30 13.46
C TRP A 29 9.25 -12.79 12.30
N ASN A 30 10.14 -11.83 12.51
CA ASN A 30 11.03 -11.34 11.46
C ASN A 30 12.03 -12.41 10.98
N ALA A 31 12.41 -13.36 11.85
CA ALA A 31 13.30 -14.46 11.46
C ALA A 31 12.61 -15.49 10.55
N GLU A 32 11.28 -15.61 10.61
CA GLU A 32 10.46 -16.41 9.69
C GLU A 32 10.09 -15.65 8.42
N GLY A 33 10.50 -14.39 8.30
CA GLY A 33 10.32 -13.60 7.10
C GLY A 33 11.01 -14.26 5.91
N GLU A 34 10.27 -14.47 4.82
CA GLU A 34 10.84 -14.92 3.56
C GLU A 34 11.13 -13.71 2.65
N PRO A 35 12.37 -13.15 2.68
CA PRO A 35 12.73 -12.04 1.82
C PRO A 35 12.72 -12.48 0.37
N ASN A 36 11.88 -11.82 -0.42
CA ASN A 36 11.72 -12.05 -1.85
C ASN A 36 12.19 -10.82 -2.63
N ILE A 37 13.51 -10.68 -2.72
CA ILE A 37 14.18 -9.60 -3.45
C ILE A 37 13.66 -9.46 -4.91
N PRO A 38 13.46 -10.56 -5.69
CA PRO A 38 12.97 -10.42 -7.06
C PRO A 38 11.58 -9.79 -7.12
N ILE A 39 10.69 -10.16 -6.20
CA ILE A 39 9.33 -9.61 -6.12
C ILE A 39 9.40 -8.13 -5.78
N GLY A 40 10.23 -7.74 -4.81
CA GLY A 40 10.39 -6.34 -4.43
C GLY A 40 10.91 -5.46 -5.56
N ILE A 41 11.88 -5.94 -6.33
CA ILE A 41 12.39 -5.22 -7.52
C ILE A 41 11.28 -5.08 -8.57
N ILE A 42 10.50 -6.14 -8.82
CA ILE A 42 9.38 -6.11 -9.76
C ILE A 42 8.34 -5.07 -9.33
N TYR A 43 7.97 -5.02 -8.05
CA TYR A 43 7.02 -4.06 -7.51
C TYR A 43 7.46 -2.61 -7.74
N ILE A 44 8.70 -2.29 -7.39
CA ILE A 44 9.24 -0.93 -7.55
C ILE A 44 9.34 -0.56 -9.03
N THR A 45 9.79 -1.50 -9.87
CA THR A 45 9.97 -1.25 -11.31
C THR A 45 8.63 -1.06 -12.02
N ILE A 46 7.64 -1.92 -11.76
CA ILE A 46 6.30 -1.79 -12.34
C ILE A 46 5.64 -0.49 -11.84
N GLY A 47 5.76 -0.18 -10.56
CA GLY A 47 5.24 1.08 -10.00
C GLY A 47 5.82 2.30 -10.70
N ALA A 48 7.14 2.34 -10.89
CA ALA A 48 7.82 3.42 -11.60
C ALA A 48 7.38 3.53 -13.07
N LEU A 49 7.21 2.41 -13.77
CA LEU A 49 6.73 2.41 -15.14
C LEU A 49 5.28 2.94 -15.24
N CYS A 50 4.40 2.49 -14.34
CA CYS A 50 3.02 2.97 -14.28
C CYS A 50 2.97 4.49 -14.04
N GLU A 51 3.76 5.04 -13.12
CA GLU A 51 3.88 6.48 -12.90
C GLU A 51 4.27 7.24 -14.18
N VAL A 52 5.31 6.76 -14.87
CA VAL A 52 5.77 7.38 -16.12
C VAL A 52 4.66 7.37 -17.20
N PHE A 53 3.85 6.32 -17.29
CA PHE A 53 2.73 6.25 -18.23
C PHE A 53 1.52 7.10 -17.80
N TYR A 54 1.31 7.28 -16.49
CA TYR A 54 0.22 8.10 -15.98
C TYR A 54 0.42 9.59 -16.30
N ILE A 55 1.66 10.09 -16.35
CA ILE A 55 1.95 11.51 -16.63
C ILE A 55 1.41 11.96 -18.00
N PRO A 56 1.77 11.33 -19.14
CA PRO A 56 1.24 11.73 -20.44
C PRO A 56 -0.27 11.49 -20.55
N PHE A 57 -0.80 10.44 -19.91
CA PHE A 57 -2.24 10.18 -19.87
C PHE A 57 -2.99 11.34 -19.19
N MET A 58 -2.50 11.82 -18.05
CA MET A 58 -3.08 12.95 -17.33
C MET A 58 -3.02 14.25 -18.14
N ILE A 59 -1.95 14.49 -18.90
CA ILE A 59 -1.84 15.65 -19.79
C ILE A 59 -2.90 15.62 -20.90
N VAL A 60 -3.17 14.44 -21.47
CA VAL A 60 -4.22 14.27 -22.49
C VAL A 60 -5.60 14.48 -21.89
N MET A 61 -5.87 13.90 -20.73
CA MET A 61 -7.16 14.01 -20.03
C MET A 61 -7.46 15.43 -19.55
N ALA A 62 -6.42 16.24 -19.29
CA ALA A 62 -6.55 17.64 -18.92
C ALA A 62 -6.98 18.57 -20.08
N ARG A 63 -7.00 18.08 -21.33
CA ARG A 63 -7.43 18.89 -22.49
C ARG A 63 -8.91 19.25 -22.36
N LYS A 64 -9.24 20.48 -22.80
CA LYS A 64 -10.62 21.04 -22.71
C LYS A 64 -11.66 20.16 -23.39
N GLU A 65 -11.30 19.43 -24.44
CA GLU A 65 -12.18 18.52 -25.16
C GLU A 65 -12.70 17.37 -24.28
N PHE A 66 -11.86 16.82 -23.39
CA PHE A 66 -12.23 15.69 -22.53
C PHE A 66 -12.83 16.14 -21.21
N ILE A 67 -12.24 17.15 -20.54
CA ILE A 67 -12.65 17.58 -19.20
C ILE A 67 -14.04 18.24 -19.14
N GLN A 68 -14.63 18.56 -20.29
CA GLN A 68 -16.01 19.07 -20.37
C GLN A 68 -17.03 18.02 -19.94
N HIS A 69 -16.75 16.74 -20.15
CA HIS A 69 -17.62 15.64 -19.79
C HIS A 69 -17.44 15.23 -18.32
N SER A 70 -18.55 15.08 -17.59
CA SER A 70 -18.54 14.73 -16.16
C SER A 70 -17.80 13.43 -15.85
N CYS A 71 -17.84 12.44 -16.74
CA CYS A 71 -17.12 11.16 -16.58
C CYS A 71 -15.60 11.36 -16.58
N TYR A 72 -15.08 12.15 -17.53
CA TYR A 72 -13.65 12.44 -17.65
C TYR A 72 -13.14 13.30 -16.48
N LYS A 73 -13.97 14.16 -15.88
CA LYS A 73 -13.61 14.89 -14.64
C LYS A 73 -13.34 13.95 -13.47
N PHE A 74 -14.19 12.94 -13.27
CA PHE A 74 -13.95 11.94 -12.23
C PHE A 74 -12.72 11.09 -12.52
N MET A 75 -12.52 10.67 -13.77
CA MET A 75 -11.31 9.93 -14.16
C MET A 75 -10.03 10.75 -13.93
N PHE A 76 -10.06 12.05 -14.20
CA PHE A 76 -8.94 12.94 -13.93
C PHE A 76 -8.67 13.07 -12.42
N LEU A 77 -9.72 13.23 -11.59
CA LEU A 77 -9.56 13.29 -10.14
C LEU A 77 -8.98 11.98 -9.57
N MET A 78 -9.48 10.83 -10.03
CA MET A 78 -8.94 9.53 -9.64
C MET A 78 -7.49 9.37 -10.08
N GLY A 79 -7.15 9.81 -11.30
CA GLY A 79 -5.77 9.78 -11.78
C GLY A 79 -4.82 10.66 -10.94
N ILE A 80 -5.29 11.78 -10.40
CA ILE A 80 -4.48 12.58 -9.44
C ILE A 80 -4.24 11.77 -8.16
N ILE A 81 -5.26 11.09 -7.64
CA ILE A 81 -5.12 10.26 -6.43
C ILE A 81 -4.10 9.15 -6.69
N ASP A 82 -4.17 8.49 -7.85
CA ASP A 82 -3.25 7.43 -8.22
C ASP A 82 -1.78 7.92 -8.24
N MET A 83 -1.52 9.13 -8.74
CA MET A 83 -0.17 9.74 -8.74
C MET A 83 0.45 9.90 -7.34
N PHE A 84 -0.36 10.00 -6.30
CA PHE A 84 0.13 10.10 -4.92
C PHE A 84 0.20 8.72 -4.24
N VAL A 85 -0.78 7.87 -4.52
CA VAL A 85 -0.96 6.59 -3.82
C VAL A 85 -0.09 5.49 -4.41
N LEU A 86 0.06 5.44 -5.73
CA LEU A 86 0.81 4.41 -6.44
C LEU A 86 2.31 4.38 -6.09
N PRO A 87 3.05 5.51 -6.01
CA PRO A 87 4.45 5.47 -5.62
C PRO A 87 4.62 5.05 -4.16
N PHE A 88 3.72 5.49 -3.27
CA PHE A 88 3.76 5.10 -1.86
C PHE A 88 3.57 3.58 -1.70
N ASN A 89 2.58 3.01 -2.39
CA ASN A 89 2.30 1.57 -2.34
C ASN A 89 3.39 0.74 -3.02
N ALA A 90 3.92 1.18 -4.15
CA ALA A 90 4.98 0.46 -4.86
C ALA A 90 6.28 0.43 -4.05
N ILE A 91 6.66 1.55 -3.41
CA ILE A 91 7.85 1.63 -2.56
C ILE A 91 7.66 0.80 -1.30
N ALA A 92 6.53 0.98 -0.60
CA ALA A 92 6.29 0.27 0.65
C ALA A 92 6.17 -1.25 0.45
N GLY A 93 5.42 -1.69 -0.56
CA GLY A 93 5.31 -3.10 -0.93
C GLY A 93 6.65 -3.68 -1.42
N GLY A 94 7.43 -2.89 -2.16
CA GLY A 94 8.77 -3.29 -2.60
C GLY A 94 9.75 -3.49 -1.46
N ILE A 95 9.82 -2.53 -0.53
CA ILE A 95 10.66 -2.61 0.68
C ILE A 95 10.25 -3.81 1.53
N GLN A 96 8.94 -4.01 1.71
CA GLN A 96 8.42 -5.15 2.46
C GLN A 96 8.83 -6.48 1.82
N ALA A 97 8.69 -6.62 0.51
CA ALA A 97 9.09 -7.84 -0.20
C ALA A 97 10.60 -8.10 -0.08
N ILE A 98 11.43 -7.05 -0.08
CA ILE A 98 12.89 -7.18 0.09
C ILE A 98 13.25 -7.59 1.52
N LEU A 99 12.59 -7.02 2.52
CA LEU A 99 12.91 -7.25 3.94
C LEU A 99 12.21 -8.48 4.51
N GLY A 100 11.17 -8.99 3.85
CA GLY A 100 10.41 -10.16 4.31
C GLY A 100 9.68 -9.91 5.63
N TYR A 101 9.33 -8.66 5.94
CA TYR A 101 8.68 -8.37 7.21
C TYR A 101 7.34 -9.10 7.34
N HIS A 102 7.07 -9.61 8.54
CA HIS A 102 5.81 -10.25 8.89
C HIS A 102 4.81 -9.23 9.42
N TYR A 103 3.53 -9.41 9.08
CA TYR A 103 2.43 -8.55 9.58
C TYR A 103 2.46 -8.45 11.11
N CYS A 104 2.73 -9.57 11.79
CA CYS A 104 2.79 -9.63 13.24
C CYS A 104 3.95 -8.85 13.87
N ALA A 105 5.01 -8.56 13.11
CA ALA A 105 6.14 -7.77 13.61
C ALA A 105 5.84 -6.27 13.67
N TYR A 106 5.07 -5.74 12.71
CA TYR A 106 4.80 -4.30 12.58
C TYR A 106 3.33 -4.01 12.21
N PRO A 107 2.35 -4.39 13.05
CA PRO A 107 0.91 -4.36 12.70
C PRO A 107 0.39 -2.98 12.32
N ILE A 108 0.87 -1.93 12.98
CA ILE A 108 0.47 -0.54 12.72
C ILE A 108 0.92 -0.11 11.32
N LEU A 109 2.15 -0.48 10.96
CA LEU A 109 2.78 -0.13 9.69
C LEU A 109 2.00 -0.76 8.53
N TYR A 110 1.63 -2.03 8.66
CA TYR A 110 0.84 -2.76 7.66
C TYR A 110 -0.60 -2.27 7.58
N PHE A 111 -1.17 -1.91 8.72
CA PHE A 111 -2.53 -1.39 8.80
C PHE A 111 -2.71 -0.06 8.05
N PHE A 112 -1.71 0.84 8.12
CA PHE A 112 -1.77 2.13 7.42
C PHE A 112 -1.42 2.02 5.94
N ILE A 113 -0.50 1.14 5.57
CA ILE A 113 -0.05 1.00 4.18
C ILE A 113 -0.99 0.09 3.38
N GLY A 114 -1.81 -0.72 4.06
CA GLY A 114 -2.80 -1.58 3.39
C GLY A 114 -2.17 -2.72 2.58
N VAL A 115 -0.94 -3.13 2.93
CA VAL A 115 -0.29 -4.26 2.28
C VAL A 115 -0.88 -5.56 2.81
N ILE A 116 -1.09 -6.51 1.89
CA ILE A 116 -1.61 -7.84 2.22
C ILE A 116 -0.67 -8.50 3.23
N PRO A 117 -1.17 -9.01 4.36
CA PRO A 117 -0.37 -9.81 5.28
C PRO A 117 0.07 -11.08 4.54
N SER A 118 1.35 -11.15 4.19
CA SER A 118 2.03 -12.36 3.74
C SER A 118 2.43 -13.20 4.94
#